data_AF-C1BVL6-F1
#
_entry.id   AF-C1BVL6-F1
#
_cell.length_a   1.000
_cell.length_b   1.000
_cell.length_c   1.000
_cell.angle_alpha   90.00
_cell.angle_beta   90.00
_cell.angle_gamma   90.00
#
_symmetry.space_group_name_H-M   'P 1'
#
loop_
_entity.id
_entity.type
_entity.pdbx_description
1 polymer ?
#
loop_
_entity_poly.entity_id
_entity_poly.type
_entity_poly.pdbx_seq_one_letter_code
_entity_poly.pdbx_strand_id
1 'polypeptide(L)'
;MNQAEVGRLVRTLGVKLIAPKRIKNPLGYRGTLDKVRESVTDLIVDERIHLRTPRAQLTRLYAERLISEAIMNGDCHKETMRIASWWLESHPSAVHKLFQVLVPRFGDSEKVESFTRIFKAPMREEYNPNKKYSGAHIFGHSVVELKKNPFPPLAYSNSRPNKKHIHNVLLSEAKKEYFKDSKVKNTDDD
;
A
#
# COMPACT_ATOMS: atom_id res chain seq x y z
N MET A 1 7.21 -28.01 11.61
CA MET A 1 7.34 -26.54 11.58
C MET A 1 6.07 -25.98 10.95
N ASN A 2 5.30 -25.15 11.64
CA ASN A 2 4.01 -24.66 11.14
C ASN A 2 4.24 -23.48 10.15
N GLN A 3 3.48 -23.42 9.04
CA GLN A 3 3.60 -22.31 8.06
C GLN A 3 3.40 -20.93 8.71
N ALA A 4 2.65 -20.85 9.81
CA ALA A 4 2.47 -19.62 10.59
C ALA A 4 3.75 -19.15 11.32
N GLU A 5 4.65 -20.07 11.70
CA GLU A 5 5.90 -19.73 12.41
C GLU A 5 6.96 -19.20 11.43
N VAL A 6 6.98 -19.71 10.19
CA VAL A 6 7.88 -19.24 9.13
C VAL A 6 7.61 -17.77 8.77
N GLY A 7 6.34 -17.35 8.80
CA GLY A 7 5.96 -15.95 8.57
C GLY A 7 6.48 -14.97 9.64
N ARG A 8 6.81 -15.46 10.85
CA ARG A 8 7.47 -14.65 11.88
C ARG A 8 8.97 -14.49 11.62
N LEU A 9 9.61 -15.50 11.04
CA LEU A 9 11.04 -15.51 10.70
C LEU A 9 11.36 -14.63 9.49
N VAL A 10 10.48 -14.62 8.49
CA VAL A 10 10.65 -13.80 7.29
C VAL A 10 9.31 -13.14 6.94
N ARG A 11 9.16 -11.85 7.25
CA ARG A 11 7.97 -11.11 6.81
C ARG A 11 8.02 -10.89 5.30
N THR A 12 7.12 -11.58 4.59
CA THR A 12 6.82 -11.27 3.19
C THR A 12 6.15 -9.91 3.10
N LEU A 13 6.41 -9.15 2.03
CA LEU A 13 5.78 -7.85 1.83
C LEU A 13 4.28 -8.05 1.55
N GLY A 14 3.42 -7.32 2.27
CA GLY A 14 1.97 -7.30 2.05
C GLY A 14 1.51 -6.62 0.76
N VAL A 15 2.44 -6.36 -0.16
CA VAL A 15 2.24 -5.71 -1.45
C VAL A 15 2.87 -6.53 -2.57
N LYS A 16 2.18 -6.64 -3.70
CA LYS A 16 2.74 -7.25 -4.91
C LYS A 16 3.91 -6.41 -5.41
N LEU A 17 5.07 -7.03 -5.55
CA LEU A 17 6.23 -6.43 -6.21
C LEU A 17 5.92 -6.27 -7.70
N ILE A 18 5.59 -5.05 -8.11
CA ILE A 18 5.44 -4.68 -9.52
C ILE A 18 6.68 -3.88 -9.88
N ALA A 19 7.35 -4.27 -10.97
CA ALA A 19 8.49 -3.51 -11.49
C ALA A 19 8.06 -2.05 -11.71
N PRO A 20 8.62 -1.09 -10.95
CA PRO A 20 8.20 0.29 -11.04
C PRO A 20 8.63 0.86 -12.39
N LYS A 21 7.79 1.73 -12.96
CA LYS A 21 8.17 2.43 -14.20
C LYS A 21 9.36 3.34 -13.91
N ARG A 22 10.36 3.31 -14.80
CA ARG A 22 11.59 4.10 -14.68
C ARG A 22 11.27 5.60 -14.62
N ILE A 23 11.62 6.23 -13.50
CA ILE A 23 11.54 7.69 -13.36
C ILE A 23 12.81 8.28 -13.95
N LYS A 24 12.67 9.18 -14.93
CA LYS A 24 13.80 9.92 -15.49
C LYS A 24 14.20 11.02 -14.52
N ASN A 25 15.47 11.06 -14.14
CA ASN A 25 16.05 12.10 -13.29
C ASN A 25 17.42 12.49 -13.87
N PRO A 26 17.77 13.79 -13.95
CA PRO A 26 19.09 14.23 -14.41
C PRO A 26 20.27 13.56 -13.69
N LEU A 27 20.14 13.32 -12.39
CA LEU A 27 21.15 12.65 -11.55
C LEU A 27 21.04 11.11 -11.58
N GLY A 28 20.31 10.56 -12.55
CA GLY A 28 20.12 9.12 -12.72
C GLY A 28 19.39 8.43 -11.57
N TYR A 29 19.86 7.23 -11.23
CA TYR A 29 19.26 6.41 -10.17
C TYR A 29 19.42 7.04 -8.79
N ARG A 30 20.57 7.68 -8.52
CA ARG A 30 20.84 8.29 -7.22
C ARG A 30 19.85 9.39 -6.89
N GLY A 31 19.68 10.37 -7.79
CA GLY A 31 18.70 11.42 -7.55
C GLY A 31 17.24 10.93 -7.52
N THR A 32 16.94 9.79 -8.17
CA THR A 32 15.62 9.16 -8.06
C THR A 32 15.41 8.60 -6.65
N LEU A 33 16.43 7.92 -6.11
CA LEU A 33 16.42 7.38 -4.76
C LEU A 33 16.32 8.49 -3.71
N ASP A 34 17.05 9.58 -3.86
CA ASP A 34 17.01 10.72 -2.94
C ASP A 34 15.60 11.36 -2.89
N LYS A 35 14.94 11.49 -4.04
CA LYS A 35 13.52 11.93 -4.11
C LYS A 35 12.57 10.94 -3.45
N VAL A 36 12.77 9.64 -3.67
CA VAL A 36 11.92 8.63 -3.03
C VAL A 36 12.12 8.64 -1.52
N ARG A 37 13.34 8.85 -1.04
CA ARG A 37 13.70 8.97 0.37
C ARG A 37 13.02 10.15 1.06
N GLU A 38 13.04 11.31 0.43
CA GLU A 38 12.25 12.48 0.84
C GLU A 38 10.76 12.11 0.97
N SER A 39 10.18 11.50 -0.08
CA SER A 39 8.77 11.09 -0.05
C SER A 39 8.43 10.00 0.97
N VAL A 40 9.36 9.09 1.28
CA VAL A 40 9.17 8.11 2.36
C VAL A 40 9.15 8.82 3.70
N THR A 41 10.02 9.81 3.89
CA THR A 41 10.05 10.64 5.09
C THR A 41 8.72 11.39 5.26
N ASP A 42 8.26 12.07 4.21
CA ASP A 42 6.98 12.78 4.20
C ASP A 42 5.81 11.81 4.50
N LEU A 43 5.82 10.61 3.92
CA LEU A 43 4.78 9.61 4.20
C LEU A 43 4.76 9.16 5.66
N ILE A 44 5.92 9.02 6.31
CA ILE A 44 5.99 8.66 7.74
C ILE A 44 5.51 9.82 8.62
N VAL A 45 5.88 11.05 8.29
CA VAL A 45 5.52 12.26 9.05
C VAL A 45 4.04 12.60 8.88
N ASP A 46 3.57 12.71 7.64
CA ASP A 46 2.22 13.21 7.31
C ASP A 46 1.18 12.08 7.23
N GLU A 47 1.59 10.81 7.18
CA GLU A 47 0.76 9.61 7.03
C GLU A 47 -0.12 9.55 5.75
N ARG A 48 -0.22 10.63 4.99
CA ARG A 48 -0.94 10.71 3.71
C ARG A 48 -0.28 11.78 2.82
N ILE A 49 0.22 11.37 1.66
CA ILE A 49 0.88 12.26 0.71
C ILE A 49 0.34 12.08 -0.71
N HIS A 50 0.41 13.14 -1.50
CA HIS A 50 -0.02 13.16 -2.89
C HIS A 50 1.18 13.27 -3.84
N LEU A 51 1.36 12.29 -4.72
CA LEU A 51 2.53 12.17 -5.58
C LEU A 51 2.13 11.79 -7.02
N ARG A 52 3.07 11.94 -7.95
CA ARG A 52 2.94 11.33 -9.29
C ARG A 52 2.95 9.80 -9.15
N THR A 53 2.09 9.10 -9.88
CA THR A 53 1.86 7.65 -9.69
C THR A 53 3.13 6.77 -9.65
N PRO A 54 4.15 6.95 -10.52
CA PRO A 54 5.37 6.14 -10.44
C PRO A 54 6.17 6.40 -9.16
N ARG A 55 6.24 7.66 -8.70
CA ARG A 55 6.89 8.04 -7.43
C ARG A 55 6.10 7.49 -6.24
N ALA A 56 4.76 7.54 -6.32
CA ALA A 56 3.86 6.96 -5.32
C ALA A 56 4.06 5.44 -5.17
N GLN A 57 4.15 4.71 -6.28
CA GLN A 57 4.39 3.27 -6.29
C GLN A 57 5.74 2.91 -5.66
N LEU A 58 6.81 3.63 -6.01
CA LEU A 58 8.13 3.44 -5.40
C LEU A 58 8.11 3.73 -3.90
N THR A 59 7.56 4.88 -3.51
CA THR A 59 7.46 5.31 -2.11
C THR A 59 6.73 4.26 -1.28
N ARG A 60 5.64 3.70 -1.82
CA ARG A 60 4.91 2.59 -1.21
C ARG A 60 5.80 1.37 -0.96
N LEU A 61 6.55 0.90 -1.96
CA LEU A 61 7.40 -0.28 -1.82
C LEU A 61 8.50 -0.10 -0.77
N TYR A 62 9.17 1.05 -0.78
CA TYR A 62 10.23 1.34 0.19
C TYR A 62 9.69 1.59 1.59
N ALA A 63 8.54 2.25 1.73
CA ALA A 63 7.89 2.43 3.03
C ALA A 63 7.42 1.09 3.63
N GLU A 64 6.82 0.21 2.82
CA GLU A 64 6.43 -1.14 3.26
C GLU A 64 7.66 -1.93 3.74
N ARG A 65 8.78 -1.86 2.99
CA ARG A 65 10.02 -2.52 3.40
C ARG A 65 10.60 -1.95 4.69
N LEU A 66 10.65 -0.64 4.82
CA LEU A 66 11.19 0.03 6.02
C LEU A 66 10.38 -0.33 7.27
N ILE A 67 9.05 -0.28 7.18
CA ILE A 67 8.15 -0.62 8.28
C ILE A 67 8.29 -2.12 8.63
N SER A 68 8.38 -3.00 7.64
CA SER A 68 8.62 -4.44 7.90
C SER A 68 9.91 -4.68 8.68
N GLU A 69 11.03 -4.07 8.27
CA GLU A 69 12.32 -4.20 8.97
C GLU A 69 12.27 -3.64 10.39
N ALA A 70 11.59 -2.51 10.58
CA ALA A 70 11.40 -1.90 11.88
C ALA A 70 10.60 -2.79 12.84
N ILE A 71 9.54 -3.45 12.35
CA ILE A 71 8.74 -4.35 13.20
C ILE A 71 9.47 -5.67 13.48
N MET A 72 10.21 -6.23 12.51
CA MET A 72 10.92 -7.50 12.71
C MET A 72 12.02 -7.38 13.77
N ASN A 73 12.81 -6.31 13.70
CA ASN A 73 14.04 -6.20 14.48
C ASN A 73 13.90 -5.29 15.72
N GLY A 74 12.89 -4.42 15.75
CA GLY A 74 12.71 -3.44 16.82
C GLY A 74 13.72 -2.29 16.78
N ASP A 75 13.63 -1.43 17.80
CA ASP A 75 14.44 -0.22 17.96
C ASP A 75 15.85 -0.48 18.49
N CYS A 76 16.05 -1.59 19.22
CA CYS A 76 17.35 -1.98 19.77
C CYS A 76 18.34 -2.50 18.70
N HIS A 77 17.86 -2.86 17.51
CA HIS A 77 18.70 -3.41 16.45
C HIS A 77 19.47 -2.31 15.70
N LYS A 78 20.79 -2.26 15.91
CA LYS A 78 21.70 -1.23 15.37
C LYS A 78 21.59 -1.06 13.85
N GLU A 79 21.52 -2.15 13.11
CA GLU A 79 21.50 -2.09 11.64
C GLU A 79 20.16 -1.57 11.12
N THR A 80 19.05 -1.96 11.75
CA THR A 80 17.73 -1.39 11.42
C THR A 80 17.67 0.09 11.75
N MET A 81 18.26 0.50 12.88
CA MET A 81 18.34 1.91 13.26
C MET A 81 19.18 2.71 12.26
N ARG A 82 20.28 2.14 11.75
CA ARG A 82 21.10 2.75 10.69
C ARG A 82 20.31 2.91 9.40
N ILE A 83 19.57 1.88 8.98
CA ILE A 83 18.71 1.91 7.79
C ILE A 83 17.60 2.97 7.96
N ALA A 84 16.94 3.03 9.12
CA ALA A 84 15.88 4.00 9.40
C ALA A 84 16.41 5.43 9.41
N SER A 85 17.54 5.67 10.08
CA SER A 85 18.20 6.98 10.12
C SER A 85 18.64 7.42 8.74
N TRP A 86 19.10 6.48 7.90
CA TRP A 86 19.35 6.76 6.50
C TRP A 86 18.04 7.14 5.80
N TRP A 87 17.00 6.30 5.77
CA TRP A 87 15.77 6.65 5.05
C TRP A 87 15.09 7.94 5.50
N LEU A 88 15.21 8.31 6.77
CA LEU A 88 14.51 9.44 7.41
C LEU A 88 15.43 10.62 7.76
N GLU A 89 16.56 10.76 7.05
CA GLU A 89 17.56 11.82 7.33
C GLU A 89 16.98 13.23 7.36
N SER A 90 16.02 13.54 6.49
CA SER A 90 15.43 14.89 6.42
C SER A 90 14.64 15.27 7.68
N HIS A 91 14.12 14.29 8.42
CA HIS A 91 13.34 14.51 9.64
C HIS A 91 13.71 13.48 10.71
N PRO A 92 14.75 13.70 11.52
CA PRO A 92 15.21 12.74 12.52
C PRO A 92 14.12 12.33 13.55
N SER A 93 13.17 13.22 13.86
CA SER A 93 12.02 12.91 14.72
C SER A 93 11.09 11.85 14.13
N ALA A 94 11.11 11.65 12.81
CA ALA A 94 10.35 10.61 12.14
C ALA A 94 10.83 9.20 12.53
N VAL A 95 12.10 9.03 12.93
CA VAL A 95 12.63 7.75 13.43
C VAL A 95 11.92 7.37 14.73
N HIS A 96 11.76 8.32 15.65
CA HIS A 96 10.99 8.10 16.88
C HIS A 96 9.53 7.75 16.56
N LYS A 97 8.89 8.49 15.63
CA LYS A 97 7.52 8.17 15.18
C LYS A 97 7.41 6.77 14.57
N LEU A 98 8.39 6.35 13.77
CA LEU A 98 8.44 5.02 13.16
C LEU A 98 8.38 3.94 14.25
N PHE A 99 9.29 3.99 15.22
CA PHE A 99 9.39 2.93 16.24
C PHE A 99 8.35 3.02 17.36
N GLN A 100 7.97 4.21 17.80
CA GLN A 100 7.08 4.36 18.97
C GLN A 100 5.60 4.47 18.59
N VAL A 101 5.27 4.83 17.35
CA VAL A 101 3.88 5.00 16.90
C VAL A 101 3.50 3.99 15.83
N LEU A 102 4.28 3.91 14.75
CA LEU A 102 3.89 3.09 13.59
C LEU A 102 4.16 1.60 13.81
N VAL A 103 5.30 1.24 14.41
CA VAL A 103 5.64 -0.15 14.70
C VAL A 103 4.59 -0.80 15.62
N PRO A 104 4.20 -0.21 16.78
CA PRO A 104 3.12 -0.75 17.60
C PRO A 104 1.78 -0.83 16.86
N ARG A 105 1.43 0.21 16.09
CA ARG A 105 0.17 0.27 15.30
C ARG A 105 0.02 -0.89 14.31
N PHE A 106 1.14 -1.36 13.76
CA PHE A 106 1.19 -2.45 12.77
C PHE A 106 1.74 -3.77 13.33
N GLY A 107 2.25 -3.79 14.56
CA GLY A 107 2.87 -4.95 15.19
C GLY A 107 1.86 -6.05 15.49
N ASP A 108 0.66 -5.68 15.93
CA ASP A 108 -0.39 -6.59 16.39
C ASP A 108 -1.14 -7.30 15.25
N SER A 109 -0.84 -6.99 13.97
CA SER A 109 -1.52 -7.66 12.87
C SER A 109 -0.97 -9.07 12.68
N GLU A 110 -1.74 -10.07 13.10
CA GLU A 110 -1.44 -11.51 12.89
C GLU A 110 -1.38 -11.88 11.39
N LYS A 111 -2.05 -11.10 10.53
CA LYS A 111 -2.07 -11.31 9.08
C LYS A 111 -1.02 -10.44 8.39
N VAL A 112 -0.38 -11.00 7.36
CA VAL A 112 0.47 -10.27 6.41
C VAL A 112 -0.41 -9.32 5.59
N GLU A 113 -0.66 -8.14 6.13
CA GLU A 113 -1.40 -7.07 5.48
C GLU A 113 -0.43 -5.96 5.05
N SER A 114 -0.71 -5.30 3.92
CA SER A 114 0.00 -4.07 3.55
C SER A 114 -0.18 -2.98 4.60
N PHE A 115 0.87 -2.22 4.91
CA PHE A 115 0.77 -1.05 5.81
C PHE A 115 0.20 0.18 5.09
N THR A 116 0.26 0.19 3.76
CA THR A 116 -0.09 1.35 2.93
C THR A 116 -1.29 1.08 2.02
N ARG A 117 -1.99 2.15 1.63
CA ARG A 117 -2.98 2.18 0.55
C ARG A 117 -2.56 3.20 -0.51
N ILE A 118 -2.94 2.95 -1.75
CA ILE A 118 -2.72 3.86 -2.86
C ILE A 118 -4.03 4.08 -3.61
N PHE A 119 -4.40 5.35 -3.82
CA PHE A 119 -5.59 5.76 -4.55
C PHE A 119 -5.17 6.57 -5.77
N LYS A 120 -5.79 6.34 -6.92
CA LYS A 120 -5.59 7.22 -8.08
C LYS A 120 -6.30 8.54 -7.81
N ALA A 121 -5.58 9.65 -7.96
CA ALA A 121 -6.13 10.98 -7.83
C ALA A 121 -6.59 11.49 -9.21
N PRO A 122 -7.63 12.35 -9.26
CA PRO A 122 -8.01 13.02 -10.49
C PRO A 122 -6.87 13.90 -11.01
N MET A 123 -6.90 14.20 -12.32
CA MET A 123 -5.92 15.11 -12.91
C MET A 123 -6.14 16.52 -12.35
N ARG A 124 -5.06 17.14 -11.84
CA ARG A 124 -5.10 18.46 -11.19
C ARG A 124 -5.19 19.64 -12.15
N GLU A 125 -5.06 19.40 -13.44
CA GLU A 125 -4.90 20.45 -14.43
C GLU A 125 -6.17 20.63 -15.25
N GLU A 126 -6.49 21.89 -15.54
CA GLU A 126 -7.62 22.24 -16.40
C GLU A 126 -7.48 21.55 -17.76
N TYR A 127 -8.59 20.98 -18.23
CA TYR A 127 -8.62 20.30 -19.51
C TYR A 127 -8.34 21.31 -20.63
N ASN A 128 -7.16 21.20 -21.25
CA ASN A 128 -6.80 22.03 -22.40
C ASN A 128 -6.72 21.14 -23.65
N PRO A 129 -7.69 21.25 -24.59
CA PRO A 129 -7.74 20.41 -25.78
C PRO A 129 -6.57 20.64 -26.74
N ASN A 130 -5.91 21.80 -26.67
CA ASN A 130 -4.77 22.15 -27.52
C ASN A 130 -3.42 21.75 -26.90
N LYS A 131 -3.42 21.32 -25.63
CA LYS A 131 -2.21 20.89 -24.93
C LYS A 131 -1.94 19.43 -25.25
N LYS A 132 -0.87 19.17 -26.00
CA LYS A 132 -0.32 17.81 -26.10
C LYS A 132 0.15 17.40 -24.71
N TYR A 133 -0.62 16.57 -24.04
CA TYR A 133 -0.30 15.99 -22.73
C TYR A 133 0.96 15.13 -22.84
N SER A 134 2.14 15.73 -22.66
CA SER A 134 3.41 15.01 -22.68
C SER A 134 3.74 14.44 -21.30
N GLY A 135 4.40 13.28 -21.27
CA GLY A 135 5.21 12.75 -20.17
C GLY A 135 4.60 12.69 -18.76
N ALA A 136 4.37 13.83 -18.11
CA ALA A 136 3.86 13.97 -16.76
C ALA A 136 2.38 13.57 -16.61
N HIS A 137 1.55 13.96 -17.58
CA HIS A 137 0.11 13.70 -17.58
C HIS A 137 -0.27 12.23 -17.77
N ILE A 138 0.55 11.48 -18.50
CA ILE A 138 0.30 10.07 -18.86
C ILE A 138 0.19 9.17 -17.63
N PHE A 139 0.95 9.48 -16.57
CA PHE A 139 0.99 8.61 -15.39
C PHE A 139 -0.03 9.00 -14.33
N GLY A 140 -0.64 10.17 -14.43
CA GLY A 140 -1.55 10.72 -13.43
C GLY A 140 -0.92 10.91 -12.06
N HIS A 141 -1.78 11.21 -11.09
CA HIS A 141 -1.41 11.37 -9.70
C HIS A 141 -2.02 10.25 -8.85
N SER A 142 -1.42 10.01 -7.69
CA SER A 142 -1.91 9.06 -6.71
C SER A 142 -1.68 9.58 -5.31
N VAL A 143 -2.64 9.33 -4.42
CA VAL A 143 -2.49 9.52 -2.98
C VAL A 143 -2.01 8.23 -2.37
N VAL A 144 -0.93 8.30 -1.59
CA VAL A 144 -0.43 7.19 -0.76
C VAL A 144 -0.74 7.52 0.68
N GLU A 145 -1.30 6.57 1.42
CA GLU A 145 -1.56 6.74 2.85
C GLU A 145 -1.15 5.51 3.65
N LEU A 146 -0.78 5.72 4.91
CA LEU A 146 -0.65 4.68 5.91
C LEU A 146 -2.05 4.27 6.38
N LYS A 147 -2.27 2.96 6.57
CA LYS A 147 -3.53 2.46 7.13
C LYS A 147 -3.69 2.90 8.58
N LYS A 148 -4.95 3.03 9.01
CA LYS A 148 -5.32 3.48 10.36
C LYS A 148 -4.73 4.86 10.72
N ASN A 149 -4.59 5.74 9.72
CA ASN A 149 -4.24 7.14 9.94
C ASN A 149 -5.46 7.91 10.50
N PRO A 150 -5.25 9.05 11.21
CA PRO A 150 -6.32 9.79 11.87
C PRO A 150 -7.22 10.59 10.91
N PHE A 151 -6.92 10.59 9.61
CA PHE A 151 -7.65 11.35 8.62
C PHE A 151 -8.96 10.67 8.20
N PRO A 152 -9.95 11.46 7.71
CA PRO A 152 -11.15 10.90 7.11
C PRO A 152 -10.80 9.88 6.01
N PRO A 153 -11.49 8.73 5.93
CA PRO A 153 -11.18 7.69 4.96
C PRO A 153 -11.46 8.18 3.52
N LEU A 154 -10.52 7.94 2.60
CA LEU A 154 -10.67 8.28 1.17
C LEU A 154 -11.49 7.25 0.38
N ALA A 155 -11.79 6.10 0.98
CA ALA A 155 -12.59 5.08 0.32
C ALA A 155 -14.01 5.61 0.07
N TYR A 156 -14.41 5.66 -1.20
CA TYR A 156 -15.79 5.99 -1.55
C TYR A 156 -16.75 5.01 -0.89
N SER A 157 -17.91 5.49 -0.43
CA SER A 157 -18.96 4.67 0.22
C SER A 157 -19.34 3.43 -0.61
N ASN A 158 -19.17 3.53 -1.94
CA ASN A 158 -19.57 2.52 -2.93
C ASN A 158 -18.48 1.47 -3.21
N SER A 159 -17.38 1.47 -2.46
CA SER A 159 -16.27 0.51 -2.64
C SER A 159 -16.68 -0.94 -2.31
N ARG A 160 -17.75 -1.12 -1.53
CA ARG A 160 -18.32 -2.44 -1.24
C ARG A 160 -19.60 -2.63 -2.05
N PRO A 161 -19.74 -3.76 -2.78
CA PRO A 161 -20.97 -4.03 -3.50
C PRO A 161 -22.13 -4.10 -2.51
N ASN A 162 -23.17 -3.29 -2.73
CA ASN A 162 -24.37 -3.37 -1.91
C ASN A 162 -25.09 -4.68 -2.22
N LYS A 163 -25.15 -5.57 -1.22
CA LYS A 163 -25.80 -6.87 -1.33
C LYS A 163 -27.28 -6.77 -1.74
N LYS A 164 -27.93 -5.64 -1.45
CA LYS A 164 -29.34 -5.38 -1.77
C LYS A 164 -29.57 -4.90 -3.21
N HIS A 165 -28.52 -4.63 -4.00
CA HIS A 165 -28.74 -4.36 -5.42
C HIS A 165 -29.34 -5.59 -6.09
N ILE A 166 -30.33 -5.37 -6.96
CA ILE A 166 -31.10 -6.44 -7.59
C ILE A 166 -30.21 -7.50 -8.23
N HIS A 167 -29.16 -7.11 -8.95
CA HIS A 167 -28.22 -8.03 -9.56
C HIS A 167 -27.46 -8.89 -8.53
N ASN A 168 -27.07 -8.32 -7.39
CA ASN A 168 -26.38 -9.08 -6.34
C ASN A 168 -27.31 -10.05 -5.63
N VAL A 169 -28.58 -9.67 -5.44
CA VAL A 169 -29.61 -10.57 -4.88
C VAL A 169 -29.85 -11.73 -5.84
N LEU A 170 -30.09 -11.46 -7.13
CA LEU A 170 -30.31 -12.48 -8.14
C LEU A 170 -29.10 -13.43 -8.26
N LEU A 171 -27.87 -12.90 -8.31
CA LEU A 171 -26.66 -13.71 -8.32
C LEU A 171 -26.51 -14.55 -7.05
N SER A 172 -26.92 -14.02 -5.89
CA SER A 172 -26.84 -14.76 -4.63
C SER A 172 -27.85 -15.91 -4.54
N GLU A 173 -29.06 -15.74 -5.08
CA GLU A 173 -30.07 -16.81 -5.12
C GLU A 173 -29.72 -17.86 -6.19
N ALA A 174 -29.32 -17.44 -7.39
CA ALA A 174 -28.85 -18.34 -8.44
C ALA A 174 -27.65 -19.19 -7.96
N LYS A 175 -26.72 -18.58 -7.20
CA LYS A 175 -25.63 -19.31 -6.57
C LYS A 175 -26.14 -20.37 -5.59
N LYS A 176 -27.12 -20.06 -4.73
CA LYS A 176 -27.68 -21.02 -3.76
C LYS A 176 -28.36 -22.19 -4.47
N GLU A 177 -29.12 -21.92 -5.53
CA GLU A 177 -29.80 -22.94 -6.35
C GLU A 177 -28.78 -23.89 -6.97
N TYR A 178 -27.75 -23.36 -7.63
CA TYR A 178 -26.65 -24.16 -8.19
C TYR A 178 -25.98 -25.08 -7.15
N PHE A 179 -25.72 -24.58 -5.93
CA PHE A 179 -25.14 -25.39 -4.85
C PHE A 179 -26.09 -26.43 -4.24
N LYS A 180 -27.41 -26.24 -4.37
CA LYS A 180 -28.39 -27.27 -3.98
C LYS A 180 -28.40 -28.39 -5.02
N ASP A 181 -28.53 -28.05 -6.30
CA ASP A 181 -28.62 -29.02 -7.39
C ASP A 181 -27.37 -29.90 -7.50
N SER A 182 -26.19 -29.31 -7.33
CA SER A 182 -24.91 -30.04 -7.31
C SER A 182 -24.77 -30.97 -6.10
N LYS A 183 -25.39 -30.66 -4.96
CA LYS A 183 -25.40 -31.56 -3.80
C LYS A 183 -26.36 -32.73 -4.01
N VAL A 184 -27.53 -32.48 -4.61
CA VAL A 184 -28.51 -33.53 -4.91
C VAL A 184 -27.93 -34.54 -5.90
N LYS A 185 -27.25 -34.08 -6.96
CA LYS A 185 -26.61 -34.98 -7.93
C LYS A 185 -25.53 -35.89 -7.31
N ASN A 186 -24.74 -35.37 -6.36
CA ASN A 186 -23.72 -36.18 -5.69
C ASN A 186 -24.28 -37.20 -4.68
N THR A 187 -25.54 -37.08 -4.26
CA THR A 187 -26.20 -38.07 -3.38
C THR A 187 -26.97 -39.14 -4.13
N ASP A 188 -27.23 -38.94 -5.43
CA ASP A 188 -27.92 -39.90 -6.28
C ASP A 188 -26.94 -40.86 -7.02
N ASP A 189 -25.62 -40.61 -6.91
CA ASP A 189 -24.53 -41.40 -7.52
C ASP A 189 -23.80 -42.34 -6.52
N ASP A 190 -24.26 -42.42 -5.25
CA ASP A 190 -23.83 -43.37 -4.20
C ASP A 190 -24.94 -44.39 -3.88
#